data_AF-A0A2V5KG07-F1
#
_entry.id   AF-A0A2V5KG07-F1
#
_cell.length_a   1.000
_cell.length_b   1.000
_cell.length_c   1.000
_cell.angle_alpha   90.00
_cell.angle_beta   90.00
_cell.angle_gamma   90.00
#
_symmetry.space_group_name_H-M   'P 1'
#
loop_
_entity.id
_entity.type
_entity.pdbx_description
1 polymer ?
#
loop_
_entity_poly.entity_id
_entity_poly.type
_entity_poly.pdbx_seq_one_letter_code
_entity_poly.pdbx_strand_id
1 'polypeptide(L)' 'MKILEEQGYDPTDFHKAIERGYQWGEEIPIGLFWRRTDLPSLEELEPVLHTSEGPLAFRRLGISPEQARRVIQELL' A
#
# COMPACT_ATOMS: atom_id res chain seq x y z
N MET A 1 17.89 -19.03 16.61
CA MET A 1 17.32 -18.71 15.29
C MET A 1 17.60 -17.24 15.03
N LYS A 2 18.23 -16.89 13.90
CA LYS A 2 18.51 -15.51 13.51
C LYS A 2 17.48 -15.04 12.49
N ILE A 3 17.07 -13.79 12.54
CA ILE A 3 16.21 -13.20 11.52
C ILE A 3 16.98 -13.02 10.21
N LEU A 4 16.28 -12.90 9.08
CA LEU A 4 16.89 -12.81 7.74
C LEU A 4 17.95 -11.70 7.65
N GLU A 5 17.69 -10.55 8.26
CA GLU A 5 18.56 -9.37 8.29
C GLU A 5 19.93 -9.68 8.93
N GLU A 6 19.94 -10.49 9.98
CA GLU A 6 21.17 -10.92 10.68
C GLU A 6 21.93 -12.02 9.92
N GLN A 7 21.32 -12.60 8.89
CA GLN A 7 21.93 -13.60 8.01
C GLN A 7 22.59 -12.97 6.77
N GLY A 8 22.58 -11.64 6.64
CA GLY A 8 23.07 -10.96 5.43
C GLY A 8 22.16 -11.15 4.22
N TYR A 9 20.88 -11.45 4.47
CA TYR A 9 19.87 -11.58 3.43
C TYR A 9 19.62 -10.24 2.72
N ASP A 10 19.53 -10.26 1.38
CA ASP A 10 19.22 -9.09 0.57
C ASP A 10 17.71 -8.99 0.29
N PRO A 11 16.99 -8.02 0.89
CA PRO A 11 15.55 -7.87 0.72
C PRO A 11 15.14 -7.25 -0.62
N THR A 12 16.08 -6.93 -1.52
CA THR A 12 15.78 -6.40 -2.85
C THR A 12 15.68 -7.50 -3.93
N ASP A 13 16.16 -8.71 -3.62
CA ASP A 13 16.07 -9.89 -4.51
C ASP A 13 14.71 -10.57 -4.38
N PHE A 14 13.83 -10.30 -5.34
CA PHE A 14 12.48 -10.86 -5.37
C PHE A 14 12.46 -12.39 -5.48
N HIS A 15 13.40 -12.99 -6.21
CA HIS A 15 13.44 -14.45 -6.37
C HIS A 15 13.77 -15.12 -5.03
N LYS A 16 14.77 -14.62 -4.32
CA LYS A 16 15.11 -15.13 -2.98
C LYS A 16 14.00 -14.92 -1.96
N ALA A 17 13.24 -13.83 -2.07
CA ALA A 17 12.09 -13.60 -1.20
C ALA A 17 11.02 -14.67 -1.34
N ILE A 18 10.72 -15.05 -2.58
CA ILE A 18 9.79 -16.13 -2.88
C ILE A 18 10.35 -17.48 -2.38
N GLU A 19 11.62 -17.78 -2.65
CA GLU A 19 12.27 -19.00 -2.15
C GLU A 19 12.20 -19.13 -0.63
N ARG A 20 12.53 -18.05 0.11
CA ARG A 20 12.41 -18.02 1.58
C ARG A 20 10.94 -18.11 2.01
N GLY A 21 10.02 -17.44 1.32
CA GLY A 21 8.60 -17.41 1.66
C GLY A 21 7.90 -18.76 1.57
N TYR A 22 8.43 -19.68 0.76
CA TYR A 22 7.92 -21.06 0.67
C TYR A 22 8.45 -22.00 1.75
N GLN A 23 9.43 -21.58 2.56
CA GLN A 23 10.02 -22.44 3.59
C GLN A 23 9.06 -22.61 4.78
N TRP A 24 8.81 -23.86 5.16
CA TRP A 24 7.99 -24.24 6.29
C TRP A 24 8.48 -25.55 6.92
N GLY A 25 8.40 -25.69 8.24
CA GLY A 25 8.83 -26.90 8.95
C GLY A 25 9.82 -26.61 10.07
N GLU A 26 10.97 -27.29 10.04
CA GLU A 26 12.00 -27.21 11.10
C GLU A 26 12.56 -25.79 11.29
N GLU A 27 12.65 -25.03 10.20
CA GLU A 27 12.99 -23.62 10.22
C GLU A 27 11.90 -22.83 9.47
N ILE A 28 11.31 -21.86 10.16
CA ILE A 28 10.37 -20.91 9.59
C ILE A 28 11.07 -19.56 9.55
N PRO A 29 11.47 -19.06 8.36
CA PRO A 29 12.15 -17.78 8.27
C PRO A 29 11.24 -16.65 8.77
N ILE A 30 11.84 -15.68 9.46
CA ILE A 30 11.16 -14.46 9.91
C ILE A 30 12.06 -13.25 9.67
N GLY A 31 11.43 -12.07 9.58
CA GLY A 31 12.11 -10.81 9.29
C GLY A 31 11.63 -10.22 7.96
N LEU A 32 12.43 -9.32 7.38
CA LEU A 32 12.15 -8.68 6.11
C LEU A 32 12.51 -9.59 4.92
N PHE A 33 11.49 -10.13 4.27
CA PHE A 33 11.66 -10.96 3.06
C PHE A 33 11.87 -10.13 1.81
N TRP A 34 11.13 -9.04 1.65
CA TRP A 34 11.17 -8.24 0.43
C TRP A 34 10.81 -6.79 0.72
N ARG A 35 11.56 -5.87 0.13
CA ARG A 35 11.24 -4.44 0.12
C ARG A 35 11.68 -3.84 -1.19
N ARG A 36 10.74 -3.18 -1.87
CA ARG A 36 10.98 -2.42 -3.09
C ARG A 36 10.50 -0.98 -2.89
N THR A 37 11.34 0.01 -3.18
CA THR A 37 11.07 1.44 -2.94
C THR A 37 11.24 2.32 -4.19
N ASP A 38 11.53 1.73 -5.34
CA ASP A 38 11.80 2.43 -6.61
C ASP A 38 10.54 2.63 -7.47
N LEU A 39 9.39 2.10 -7.05
CA LEU A 39 8.12 2.28 -7.76
C LEU A 39 7.19 3.23 -7.00
N PRO A 40 6.45 4.09 -7.71
CA PRO A 40 5.45 4.95 -7.09
C PRO A 40 4.34 4.10 -6.47
N SER A 41 3.85 4.56 -5.33
CA SER A 41 2.59 4.13 -4.74
C SER A 41 1.40 4.49 -5.64
N LEU A 42 0.26 3.85 -5.39
CA LEU A 42 -0.97 4.17 -6.11
C LEU A 42 -1.37 5.65 -5.94
N GLU A 43 -1.17 6.22 -4.75
CA GLU A 43 -1.43 7.65 -4.49
C GLU A 43 -0.52 8.55 -5.33
N GLU A 44 0.77 8.21 -5.45
CA GLU A 44 1.72 8.96 -6.27
C GLU A 44 1.35 8.94 -7.76
N LEU A 45 0.68 7.88 -8.22
CA LEU A 45 0.20 7.76 -9.59
C LEU A 45 -1.04 8.59 -9.91
N GLU A 46 -1.67 9.25 -8.94
CA GLU A 46 -2.91 10.01 -9.12
C GLU A 46 -2.67 11.53 -9.07
N PRO A 47 -2.47 12.22 -10.22
CA PRO A 47 -2.17 13.65 -10.27
C PRO A 47 -3.18 14.52 -9.52
N VAL A 48 -4.44 14.08 -9.49
CA VAL A 48 -5.52 14.80 -8.80
C VAL A 48 -5.23 14.92 -7.30
N LEU A 49 -4.58 13.94 -6.68
CA LEU A 49 -4.29 13.93 -5.24
C LEU A 49 -3.14 14.86 -4.85
N HIS A 50 -2.26 15.21 -5.79
CA HIS A 50 -1.10 16.11 -5.57
C HIS A 50 -1.42 17.60 -5.65
N THR A 51 -2.69 17.96 -5.84
CA THR A 51 -3.15 19.35 -5.74
C THR A 51 -3.04 19.86 -4.30
N SER A 52 -3.05 21.18 -4.11
CA SER A 52 -3.07 21.81 -2.78
C SER A 52 -4.33 21.51 -1.95
N GLU A 53 -5.32 20.81 -2.51
CA GLU A 53 -6.58 20.49 -1.84
C GLU A 53 -6.51 19.19 -1.00
N GLY A 54 -5.42 18.42 -1.09
CA GLY A 54 -5.23 17.20 -0.30
C GLY A 54 -6.17 16.05 -0.66
N PRO A 55 -6.39 15.06 0.23
CA PRO A 55 -7.22 13.89 -0.06
C PRO A 55 -8.66 14.24 -0.43
N LEU A 56 -9.25 13.54 -1.41
CA LEU A 56 -10.60 13.80 -1.94
C LEU A 56 -11.68 13.87 -0.84
N ALA A 57 -11.56 13.04 0.21
CA ALA A 57 -12.51 12.99 1.31
C ALA A 57 -12.62 14.29 2.12
N PHE A 58 -11.60 15.16 2.08
CA PHE A 58 -11.58 16.43 2.81
C PHE A 58 -11.85 17.63 1.91
N ARG A 59 -12.01 17.44 0.61
CA ARG A 59 -12.28 18.52 -0.32
C ARG A 59 -13.70 19.02 -0.14
N ARG A 60 -13.89 20.31 -0.42
CA ARG A 60 -15.24 20.87 -0.52
C ARG A 60 -15.94 20.18 -1.68
N LEU A 61 -17.11 19.62 -1.38
CA LEU A 61 -17.97 19.06 -2.40
C LEU A 61 -18.44 20.19 -3.33
N GLY A 62 -18.34 20.00 -4.64
CA GLY A 62 -18.83 20.95 -5.65
C GLY A 62 -20.35 20.99 -5.80
N ILE A 63 -21.09 20.52 -4.78
CA ILE A 63 -22.55 20.39 -4.76
C ILE A 63 -23.11 20.95 -3.45
N SER A 64 -24.36 21.42 -3.48
CA SER A 64 -25.04 21.89 -2.28
C SER A 64 -25.44 20.72 -1.36
N PRO A 65 -25.69 20.99 -0.07
CA PRO A 65 -26.22 19.98 0.85
C PRO A 65 -27.52 19.33 0.36
N GLU A 66 -28.39 20.10 -0.33
CA GLU A 66 -29.63 19.58 -0.90
C GLU A 66 -29.37 18.62 -2.05
N GLN A 67 -28.42 18.94 -2.94
CA GLN A 67 -28.01 18.04 -4.02
C GLN A 67 -27.42 16.74 -3.46
N ALA A 68 -26.55 16.84 -2.45
CA ALA A 68 -25.98 15.67 -1.78
C ALA A 68 -27.07 14.77 -1.17
N ARG A 69 -28.06 15.36 -0.47
CA ARG A 69 -29.18 14.61 0.11
C ARG A 69 -30.01 13.88 -0.94
N ARG A 70 -30.26 14.49 -2.11
CA ARG A 70 -31.02 13.84 -3.20
C ARG A 70 -30.30 12.61 -3.73
N VAL A 71 -29.00 12.72 -4.00
CA VAL A 71 -28.19 11.58 -4.49
C VAL A 71 -28.20 10.42 -3.49
N ILE A 72 -28.08 10.72 -2.19
CA ILE A 72 -28.14 9.68 -1.13
C ILE A 72 -29.51 8.98 -1.11
N GLN A 73 -30.60 9.72 -1.32
CA GLN A 73 -31.96 9.15 -1.37
C GLN A 73 -32.22 8.29 -2.60
N GLU A 74 -31.52 8.51 -3.72
CA GLU A 74 -31.66 7.67 -4.92
C GLU A 74 -30.87 6.35 -4.83
N LEU A 75 -29.80 6.33 -4.04
CA LEU A 75 -28.92 5.16 -3.88
C LEU A 75 -29.38 4.17 -2.79
N LEU A 76 -30.33 4.55 -1.93
CA LEU A 76 -30.87 3.77 -0.82
C LEU A 76 -32.33 3.39 -1.06
#